data_AF-A0A328EGA5-F1
#
_entry.id   AF-A0A328EGA5-F1
#
_cell.length_a   1.000
_cell.length_b   1.000
_cell.length_c   1.000
_cell.angle_alpha   90.00
_cell.angle_beta   90.00
_cell.angle_gamma   90.00
#
_symmetry.space_group_name_H-M   'P 1'
#
loop_
_entity.id
_entity.type
_entity.pdbx_description
1 polymer ?
#
loop_
_entity_poly.entity_id
_entity_poly.type
_entity_poly.pdbx_seq_one_letter_code
_entity_poly.pdbx_strand_id
1 'polypeptide(L)'
;MKKIGFLLLFSFLLSGCFFIKPSDPIPENQDPKGSLNSGQAICDAEDSCNDEQTSAKLSQNLADLKIGDAIGGLTLQSKEITQDHAAFLLTGATKVTGTIKMYKDEETDELLVDFTPEQTLETIHISDGKLSNYSIKLFEGNIGFASFDAQTRQALLAGEELQVELSITSFFHVGWFESEYYSTLEISGYKVILD
;
A
#
# COMPACT_ATOMS: atom_id res chain seq x y z
N MET A 1 -21.13 -38.10 3.45
CA MET A 1 -21.18 -38.48 2.02
C MET A 1 -22.14 -37.55 1.28
N LYS A 2 -21.63 -36.69 0.39
CA LYS A 2 -22.13 -36.45 -0.98
C LYS A 2 -21.31 -35.31 -1.58
N LYS A 3 -20.52 -35.68 -2.59
CA LYS A 3 -19.69 -34.83 -3.42
C LYS A 3 -20.55 -34.33 -4.59
N ILE A 4 -20.49 -33.06 -4.90
CA ILE A 4 -20.91 -32.45 -6.16
C ILE A 4 -19.76 -31.46 -6.49
N GLY A 5 -19.00 -31.53 -7.57
CA GLY A 5 -19.16 -32.29 -8.80
C GLY A 5 -19.20 -31.35 -10.01
N PHE A 6 -18.09 -30.65 -10.26
CA PHE A 6 -17.50 -30.30 -11.57
C PHE A 6 -18.37 -29.64 -12.67
N LEU A 7 -17.99 -28.42 -13.06
CA LEU A 7 -18.02 -27.86 -14.43
C LEU A 7 -17.32 -26.47 -14.36
N LEU A 8 -16.11 -26.20 -14.89
CA LEU A 8 -15.47 -26.82 -16.05
C LEU A 8 -15.90 -26.16 -17.38
N LEU A 9 -16.31 -24.89 -17.41
CA LEU A 9 -16.60 -24.17 -18.67
C LEU A 9 -15.41 -23.29 -19.10
N PHE A 10 -14.43 -23.91 -19.75
CA PHE A 10 -13.45 -23.23 -20.58
C PHE A 10 -14.13 -22.79 -21.89
N SER A 11 -14.43 -21.50 -22.02
CA SER A 11 -14.79 -20.91 -23.31
C SER A 11 -13.57 -20.22 -23.91
N PHE A 12 -12.84 -20.98 -24.73
CA PHE A 12 -11.97 -20.45 -25.77
C PHE A 12 -12.81 -19.67 -26.78
N LEU A 13 -12.68 -18.34 -26.82
CA LEU A 13 -13.10 -17.56 -27.98
C LEU A 13 -12.07 -16.46 -28.29
N LEU A 14 -11.27 -16.78 -29.31
CA LEU A 14 -11.03 -15.95 -30.49
C LEU A 14 -10.19 -14.68 -30.33
N SER A 15 -8.94 -14.87 -30.77
CA SER A 15 -8.13 -13.94 -31.54
C SER A 15 -8.89 -12.82 -32.25
N GLY A 16 -8.45 -11.59 -31.98
CA GLY A 16 -8.72 -10.41 -32.78
C GLY A 16 -7.53 -9.46 -32.74
N CYS A 17 -6.43 -9.84 -33.39
CA CYS A 17 -5.31 -8.93 -33.68
C CYS A 17 -5.80 -7.86 -34.68
N PHE A 18 -6.20 -6.69 -34.19
CA PHE A 18 -6.34 -5.51 -35.04
C PHE A 18 -4.95 -4.93 -35.32
N PHE A 19 -4.38 -5.36 -36.45
CA PHE A 19 -3.26 -4.68 -37.10
C PHE A 19 -3.75 -3.32 -37.61
N ILE A 20 -3.43 -2.24 -36.89
CA ILE A 20 -3.45 -0.90 -37.46
C ILE A 20 -2.17 -0.73 -38.29
N LYS A 21 -2.37 -0.56 -39.59
CA LYS A 21 -1.37 -0.31 -40.62
C LYS A 21 -0.51 0.92 -40.28
N PRO A 22 0.82 0.88 -40.44
CA PRO A 22 1.68 2.06 -40.33
C PRO A 22 1.49 2.96 -41.56
N SER A 23 1.36 4.26 -41.32
CA SER A 23 1.48 5.27 -42.38
C SER A 23 2.96 5.64 -42.51
N ASP A 24 3.54 5.37 -43.67
CA ASP A 24 4.91 5.73 -44.03
C ASP A 24 5.09 7.25 -44.24
N PRO A 25 6.34 7.77 -44.15
CA PRO A 25 6.69 9.16 -43.82
C PRO A 25 7.24 9.95 -45.02
N ILE A 26 7.12 11.29 -45.05
CA ILE A 26 7.83 12.16 -46.02
C ILE A 26 7.89 13.62 -45.47
N PRO A 27 8.95 14.44 -45.65
CA PRO A 27 10.39 14.18 -45.76
C PRO A 27 11.28 15.11 -44.88
N GLU A 28 12.55 14.73 -44.83
CA GLU A 28 13.73 15.50 -44.45
C GLU A 28 14.07 16.62 -45.45
N ASN A 29 14.41 17.83 -44.97
CA ASN A 29 15.39 18.69 -45.64
C ASN A 29 16.02 19.74 -44.69
N GLN A 30 17.22 19.41 -44.22
CA GLN A 30 18.45 20.24 -44.20
C GLN A 30 18.42 21.68 -43.62
N ASP A 31 18.93 21.82 -42.38
CA ASP A 31 20.19 22.48 -41.95
C ASP A 31 20.90 23.51 -42.90
N PRO A 32 21.84 24.40 -42.45
CA PRO A 32 22.50 24.50 -41.13
C PRO A 32 22.88 25.93 -40.62
N LYS A 33 23.56 25.94 -39.45
CA LYS A 33 24.59 26.88 -38.96
C LYS A 33 24.19 28.23 -38.32
N GLY A 34 24.46 28.29 -37.02
CA GLY A 34 24.73 29.52 -36.26
C GLY A 34 25.32 29.20 -34.88
N SER A 35 26.62 28.92 -34.81
CA SER A 35 27.35 28.71 -33.55
C SER A 35 27.61 30.04 -32.84
N LEU A 36 27.62 30.06 -31.50
CA LEU A 36 28.71 30.62 -30.68
C LEU A 36 28.43 30.44 -29.17
N ASN A 37 29.22 29.55 -28.57
CA ASN A 37 29.96 29.63 -27.31
C ASN A 37 29.39 30.21 -26.00
N SER A 38 29.65 29.40 -24.95
CA SER A 38 30.27 29.73 -23.66
C SER A 38 29.36 29.92 -22.43
N GLY A 39 29.76 29.24 -21.35
CA GLY A 39 29.10 29.18 -20.04
C GLY A 39 28.89 27.72 -19.62
N GLN A 40 29.92 26.86 -19.67
CA GLN A 40 30.86 26.65 -18.57
C GLN A 40 30.11 26.33 -17.27
N ALA A 41 30.00 25.04 -16.99
CA ALA A 41 29.51 24.50 -15.73
C ALA A 41 30.37 25.04 -14.59
N ILE A 42 29.76 25.81 -13.70
CA ILE A 42 30.26 26.08 -12.36
C ILE A 42 29.17 25.54 -11.44
N CYS A 43 29.37 24.31 -10.98
CA CYS A 43 28.69 23.86 -9.77
C CYS A 43 29.44 24.54 -8.63
N ASP A 44 28.93 25.71 -8.21
CA ASP A 44 29.36 26.31 -6.96
C ASP A 44 28.93 25.37 -5.83
N ALA A 45 29.93 24.84 -5.13
CA ALA A 45 29.74 24.11 -3.89
C ALA A 45 29.16 25.10 -2.89
N GLU A 46 27.86 25.00 -2.60
CA GLU A 46 27.28 24.86 -1.26
C GLU A 46 25.87 24.27 -1.41
N ASP A 47 25.59 23.28 -0.57
CA ASP A 47 24.35 22.58 -0.20
C ASP A 47 23.04 22.74 -1.02
N SER A 48 22.28 21.64 -0.99
CA SER A 48 20.89 21.47 -1.47
C SER A 48 20.75 20.97 -2.92
N CYS A 49 21.36 19.83 -3.21
CA CYS A 49 20.87 18.92 -4.24
C CYS A 49 20.84 17.50 -3.69
N ASN A 50 19.97 17.17 -2.72
CA ASN A 50 19.53 15.77 -2.52
C ASN A 50 18.39 15.42 -1.53
N ASP A 51 17.54 16.34 -1.06
CA ASP A 51 16.50 15.91 -0.07
C ASP A 51 15.12 15.57 -0.66
N GLU A 52 14.79 16.00 -1.89
CA GLU A 52 13.48 15.69 -2.48
C GLU A 52 13.38 14.27 -3.08
N GLN A 53 14.49 13.61 -3.36
CA GLN A 53 14.48 12.33 -4.08
C GLN A 53 14.33 11.11 -3.15
N THR A 54 14.53 11.29 -1.84
CA THR A 54 14.34 10.22 -0.84
C THR A 54 12.93 10.23 -0.25
N SER A 55 12.34 11.42 -0.05
CA SER A 55 10.97 11.59 0.44
C SER A 55 9.91 11.09 -0.56
N ALA A 56 10.13 11.30 -1.86
CA ALA A 56 9.23 10.87 -2.92
C ALA A 56 9.02 9.34 -3.02
N LYS A 57 9.87 8.54 -2.35
CA LYS A 57 9.82 7.06 -2.40
C LYS A 57 8.99 6.43 -1.28
N LEU A 58 8.56 7.22 -0.30
CA LEU A 58 7.75 6.77 0.83
C LEU A 58 6.26 7.07 0.65
N SER A 59 5.86 7.54 -0.54
CA SER A 59 4.46 7.80 -0.84
C SER A 59 4.08 7.33 -2.23
N GLN A 60 2.93 6.67 -2.34
CA GLN A 60 2.41 6.13 -3.59
C GLN A 60 0.92 6.43 -3.74
N ASN A 61 0.46 6.72 -4.96
CA ASN A 61 -0.97 6.80 -5.22
C ASN A 61 -1.53 5.41 -5.53
N LEU A 62 -2.64 5.03 -4.89
CA LEU A 62 -3.30 3.75 -5.15
C LEU A 62 -3.72 3.60 -6.63
N ALA A 63 -4.08 4.69 -7.29
CA ALA A 63 -4.47 4.69 -8.70
C ALA A 63 -3.34 4.24 -9.64
N ASP A 64 -2.08 4.56 -9.30
CA ASP A 64 -0.91 4.28 -10.14
C ASP A 64 -0.39 2.84 -9.98
N LEU A 65 -0.77 2.17 -8.88
CA LEU A 65 -0.31 0.82 -8.54
C LEU A 65 -0.93 -0.27 -9.42
N LYS A 66 -0.18 -1.32 -9.71
CA LYS A 66 -0.64 -2.49 -10.47
C LYS A 66 -0.68 -3.72 -9.59
N ILE A 67 -1.62 -4.62 -9.89
CA ILE A 67 -1.66 -5.93 -9.24
C ILE A 67 -0.31 -6.63 -9.49
N GLY A 68 0.32 -7.10 -8.41
CA GLY A 68 1.67 -7.65 -8.40
C GLY A 68 2.77 -6.68 -7.96
N ASP A 69 2.47 -5.38 -7.80
CA ASP A 69 3.45 -4.42 -7.27
C ASP A 69 3.76 -4.68 -5.79
N ALA A 70 5.00 -4.42 -5.40
CA ALA A 70 5.47 -4.59 -4.03
C ALA A 70 5.38 -3.27 -3.24
N ILE A 71 4.74 -3.32 -2.07
CA ILE A 71 4.40 -2.18 -1.20
C ILE A 71 4.66 -2.61 0.25
N GLY A 72 5.56 -1.92 0.95
CA GLY A 72 5.99 -2.31 2.31
C GLY A 72 6.47 -3.76 2.48
N GLY A 73 6.99 -4.39 1.41
CA GLY A 73 7.40 -5.80 1.41
C GLY A 73 6.27 -6.81 1.20
N LEU A 74 5.02 -6.35 1.03
CA LEU A 74 3.89 -7.18 0.61
C LEU A 74 3.58 -6.95 -0.88
N THR A 75 2.76 -7.81 -1.48
CA THR A 75 2.34 -7.71 -2.89
C THR A 75 0.87 -7.35 -3.00
N LEU A 76 0.55 -6.36 -3.84
CA LEU A 76 -0.82 -5.95 -4.14
C LEU A 76 -1.58 -7.06 -4.88
N GLN A 77 -2.60 -7.64 -4.23
CA GLN A 77 -3.43 -8.72 -4.78
C GLN A 77 -4.71 -8.20 -5.43
N SER A 78 -5.33 -7.19 -4.83
CA SER A 78 -6.53 -6.56 -5.36
C SER A 78 -6.53 -5.07 -5.04
N LYS A 79 -7.17 -4.29 -5.92
CA LYS A 79 -7.53 -2.91 -5.67
C LYS A 79 -8.85 -2.59 -6.34
N GLU A 80 -9.62 -1.72 -5.71
CA GLU A 80 -10.84 -1.14 -6.22
C GLU A 80 -10.85 0.34 -5.86
N ILE A 81 -11.19 1.18 -6.83
CA ILE A 81 -11.42 2.61 -6.64
C ILE A 81 -12.71 2.93 -7.38
N THR A 82 -13.70 3.38 -6.64
CA THR A 82 -14.98 3.86 -7.17
C THR A 82 -15.15 5.34 -6.85
N GLN A 83 -16.32 5.91 -7.14
CA GLN A 83 -16.63 7.28 -6.74
C GLN A 83 -16.90 7.41 -5.23
N ASP A 84 -17.31 6.33 -4.57
CA ASP A 84 -17.77 6.38 -3.18
C ASP A 84 -16.72 5.83 -2.20
N HIS A 85 -15.95 4.84 -2.64
CA HIS A 85 -15.00 4.15 -1.77
C HIS A 85 -13.80 3.62 -2.54
N ALA A 86 -12.75 3.30 -1.79
CA ALA A 86 -11.59 2.56 -2.27
C ALA A 86 -11.31 1.39 -1.33
N ALA A 87 -10.80 0.30 -1.88
CA ALA A 87 -10.37 -0.86 -1.13
C ALA A 87 -9.14 -1.50 -1.78
N PHE A 88 -8.26 -2.10 -0.98
CA PHE A 88 -7.16 -2.89 -1.51
C PHE A 88 -6.67 -3.95 -0.52
N LEU A 89 -6.00 -4.96 -1.07
CA LEU A 89 -5.44 -6.07 -0.31
C LEU A 89 -3.98 -6.28 -0.69
N LEU A 90 -3.10 -6.22 0.31
CA LEU A 90 -1.71 -6.63 0.19
C LEU A 90 -1.52 -7.96 0.91
N THR A 91 -0.79 -8.90 0.30
CA THR A 91 -0.43 -10.17 0.95
C THR A 91 1.04 -10.50 0.74
N GLY A 92 1.63 -11.26 1.65
CA GLY A 92 3.03 -11.69 1.56
C GLY A 92 3.58 -12.01 2.93
N ALA A 93 4.82 -11.61 3.19
CA ALA A 93 5.42 -11.71 4.51
C ALA A 93 6.37 -10.53 4.70
N THR A 94 6.14 -9.74 5.74
CA THR A 94 7.02 -8.64 6.14
C THR A 94 7.11 -8.57 7.66
N LYS A 95 8.14 -7.91 8.16
CA LYS A 95 8.33 -7.67 9.59
C LYS A 95 8.33 -6.19 9.88
N VAL A 96 7.56 -5.78 10.87
CA VAL A 96 7.39 -4.37 11.22
C VAL A 96 7.40 -4.24 12.73
N THR A 97 8.25 -3.34 13.23
CA THR A 97 8.26 -2.94 14.63
C THR A 97 7.26 -1.81 14.86
N GLY A 98 6.59 -1.86 15.99
CA GLY A 98 5.68 -0.81 16.40
C GLY A 98 5.09 -1.12 17.76
N THR A 99 3.99 -0.45 18.03
CA THR A 99 3.32 -0.52 19.31
C THR A 99 1.93 -1.08 19.14
N ILE A 100 1.54 -1.97 20.05
CA ILE A 100 0.17 -2.46 20.16
C ILE A 100 -0.54 -1.91 21.40
N LYS A 101 -1.82 -1.61 21.24
CA LYS A 101 -2.71 -1.19 22.32
C LYS A 101 -4.11 -1.76 22.09
N MET A 102 -4.75 -2.23 23.16
CA MET A 102 -6.14 -2.69 23.06
C MET A 102 -7.09 -1.51 23.15
N TYR A 103 -8.12 -1.54 22.32
CA TYR A 103 -9.34 -0.81 22.55
C TYR A 103 -10.55 -1.74 22.40
N LYS A 104 -11.66 -1.31 22.99
CA LYS A 104 -12.94 -1.96 22.85
C LYS A 104 -13.76 -1.12 21.89
N ASP A 105 -14.21 -1.73 20.80
CA ASP A 105 -15.11 -1.08 19.86
C ASP A 105 -16.44 -0.78 20.54
N GLU A 106 -16.87 0.48 20.51
CA GLU A 106 -18.05 0.94 21.26
C GLU A 106 -19.36 0.44 20.64
N GLU A 107 -19.38 0.15 19.33
CA GLU A 107 -20.60 -0.27 18.63
C GLU A 107 -20.81 -1.79 18.69
N THR A 108 -19.73 -2.56 18.58
CA THR A 108 -19.79 -4.02 18.43
C THR A 108 -19.40 -4.77 19.70
N ASP A 109 -18.90 -4.08 20.73
CA ASP A 109 -18.26 -4.66 21.90
C ASP A 109 -17.04 -5.56 21.57
N GLU A 110 -16.53 -5.53 20.34
CA GLU A 110 -15.39 -6.33 19.92
C GLU A 110 -14.09 -5.81 20.56
N LEU A 111 -13.24 -6.73 21.01
CA LEU A 111 -11.90 -6.39 21.49
C LEU A 111 -10.95 -6.41 20.30
N LEU A 112 -10.39 -5.25 19.99
CA LEU A 112 -9.43 -5.05 18.91
C LEU A 112 -8.09 -4.56 19.47
N VAL A 113 -7.04 -4.80 18.71
CA VAL A 113 -5.70 -4.35 19.04
C VAL A 113 -5.24 -3.44 17.92
N ASP A 114 -5.13 -2.15 18.22
CA ASP A 114 -4.48 -1.18 17.35
C ASP A 114 -3.00 -1.50 17.27
N PHE A 115 -2.45 -1.43 16.06
CA PHE A 115 -1.03 -1.43 15.82
C PHE A 115 -0.62 -0.13 15.12
N THR A 116 0.37 0.52 15.70
CA THR A 116 0.99 1.73 15.15
C THR A 116 2.47 1.44 14.87
N PRO A 117 2.93 1.49 13.61
CA PRO A 117 4.32 1.22 13.29
C PRO A 117 5.23 2.31 13.88
N GLU A 118 6.42 1.93 14.37
CA GLU A 118 7.40 2.85 14.96
C GLU A 118 7.89 3.88 13.94
N GLN A 119 8.05 3.45 12.69
CA GLN A 119 8.41 4.30 11.56
C GLN A 119 7.37 4.15 10.47
N THR A 120 6.99 5.27 9.84
CA THR A 120 6.13 5.23 8.66
C THR A 120 6.92 4.65 7.50
N LEU A 121 6.62 3.39 7.13
CA LEU A 121 7.29 2.72 6.01
C LEU A 121 6.86 3.30 4.67
N GLU A 122 5.58 3.58 4.52
CA GLU A 122 5.00 4.08 3.28
C GLU A 122 3.66 4.75 3.56
N THR A 123 3.31 5.76 2.79
CA THR A 123 1.99 6.41 2.79
C THR A 123 1.29 6.07 1.49
N ILE A 124 0.04 5.64 1.56
CA ILE A 124 -0.77 5.39 0.38
C ILE A 124 -1.78 6.52 0.24
N HIS A 125 -1.64 7.31 -0.83
CA HIS A 125 -2.59 8.33 -1.23
C HIS A 125 -3.72 7.71 -2.04
N ILE A 126 -4.96 8.04 -1.68
CA ILE A 126 -6.16 7.47 -2.26
C ILE A 126 -7.04 8.63 -2.71
N SER A 127 -7.49 8.59 -3.97
CA SER A 127 -8.34 9.63 -4.56
C SER A 127 -9.35 9.00 -5.52
N ASP A 128 -10.55 9.61 -5.59
CA ASP A 128 -11.58 9.28 -6.57
C ASP A 128 -11.28 9.88 -7.97
N GLY A 129 -10.18 10.62 -8.11
CA GLY A 129 -9.79 11.33 -9.33
C GLY A 129 -10.54 12.64 -9.57
N LYS A 130 -11.34 13.11 -8.60
CA LYS A 130 -12.07 14.38 -8.66
C LYS A 130 -11.64 15.32 -7.53
N LEU A 131 -12.35 15.27 -6.40
CA LEU A 131 -12.17 16.20 -5.28
C LEU A 131 -11.87 15.49 -3.98
N SER A 132 -12.30 14.23 -3.84
CA SER A 132 -12.16 13.52 -2.58
C SER A 132 -10.88 12.70 -2.56
N ASN A 133 -10.17 12.80 -1.44
CA ASN A 133 -8.91 12.14 -1.24
C ASN A 133 -8.61 11.96 0.26
N TYR A 134 -7.85 10.93 0.58
CA TYR A 134 -7.27 10.72 1.90
C TYR A 134 -5.95 9.96 1.78
N SER A 135 -5.23 9.88 2.88
CA SER A 135 -3.95 9.19 2.95
C SER A 135 -3.92 8.29 4.16
N ILE A 136 -3.33 7.12 4.01
CA ILE A 136 -3.13 6.19 5.12
C ILE A 136 -1.65 5.84 5.26
N LYS A 137 -1.22 5.61 6.49
CA LYS A 137 0.10 5.03 6.74
C LYS A 137 0.01 3.53 6.63
N LEU A 138 0.94 2.95 5.89
CA LEU A 138 0.98 1.52 5.68
C LEU A 138 1.22 0.80 7.02
N PHE A 139 0.41 -0.23 7.26
CA PHE A 139 0.39 -1.02 8.49
C PHE A 139 -0.07 -0.30 9.75
N GLU A 140 -0.64 0.90 9.66
CA GLU A 140 -1.47 1.41 10.77
C GLU A 140 -2.85 0.74 10.65
N GLY A 141 -3.26 -0.01 11.67
CA GLY A 141 -4.53 -0.75 11.61
C GLY A 141 -4.73 -1.77 12.72
N ASN A 142 -5.82 -2.52 12.57
CA ASN A 142 -6.37 -3.40 13.59
C ASN A 142 -5.93 -4.84 13.44
N ILE A 143 -5.68 -5.48 14.58
CA ILE A 143 -5.40 -6.91 14.70
C ILE A 143 -6.44 -7.52 15.63
N GLY A 144 -7.01 -8.65 15.23
CA GLY A 144 -7.94 -9.37 16.10
C GLY A 144 -7.27 -9.79 17.41
N PHE A 145 -7.89 -9.50 18.55
CA PHE A 145 -7.35 -9.76 19.89
C PHE A 145 -6.96 -11.23 20.13
N ALA A 146 -7.62 -12.18 19.44
CA ALA A 146 -7.31 -13.60 19.50
C ALA A 146 -5.95 -13.98 18.89
N SER A 147 -5.29 -13.07 18.16
CA SER A 147 -3.96 -13.29 17.56
C SER A 147 -2.83 -13.30 18.59
N PHE A 148 -3.10 -12.88 19.82
CA PHE A 148 -2.12 -12.75 20.89
C PHE A 148 -2.26 -13.87 21.93
N ASP A 149 -1.14 -14.26 22.53
CA ASP A 149 -1.09 -15.26 23.59
C ASP A 149 -1.79 -14.79 24.88
N ALA A 150 -1.91 -15.68 25.86
CA ALA A 150 -2.60 -15.36 27.11
C ALA A 150 -1.90 -14.25 27.93
N GLN A 151 -0.57 -14.19 27.91
CA GLN A 151 0.19 -13.22 28.70
C GLN A 151 0.05 -11.82 28.09
N THR A 152 0.27 -11.69 26.78
CA THR A 152 0.11 -10.42 26.06
C THR A 152 -1.32 -9.91 26.17
N ARG A 153 -2.34 -10.78 26.05
CA ARG A 153 -3.73 -10.38 26.22
C ARG A 153 -4.05 -9.84 27.61
N GLN A 154 -3.46 -10.41 28.67
CA GLN A 154 -3.66 -9.90 30.03
C GLN A 154 -3.03 -8.51 30.21
N ALA A 155 -1.82 -8.29 29.69
CA ALA A 155 -1.18 -6.97 29.70
C ALA A 155 -2.04 -5.93 28.94
N LEU A 156 -2.50 -6.27 27.74
CA LEU A 156 -3.40 -5.41 26.95
C LEU A 156 -4.72 -5.11 27.68
N LEU A 157 -5.33 -6.09 28.34
CA LEU A 157 -6.54 -5.90 29.16
C LEU A 157 -6.30 -5.02 30.39
N ALA A 158 -5.07 -4.99 30.90
CA ALA A 158 -4.66 -4.08 31.97
C ALA A 158 -4.41 -2.64 31.46
N GLY A 159 -4.55 -2.40 30.15
CA GLY A 159 -4.32 -1.11 29.52
C GLY A 159 -2.84 -0.84 29.22
N GLU A 160 -1.98 -1.86 29.26
CA GLU A 160 -0.58 -1.71 28.87
C GLU A 160 -0.43 -1.48 27.37
N GLU A 161 0.52 -0.64 27.03
CA GLU A 161 0.97 -0.40 25.66
C GLU A 161 2.28 -1.15 25.47
N LEU A 162 2.36 -2.01 24.45
CA LEU A 162 3.47 -2.95 24.29
C LEU A 162 4.20 -2.70 22.97
N GLN A 163 5.52 -2.59 23.02
CA GLN A 163 6.36 -2.63 21.83
C GLN A 163 6.50 -4.06 21.31
N VAL A 164 6.34 -4.23 20.00
CA VAL A 164 6.37 -5.54 19.35
C VAL A 164 7.03 -5.48 17.98
N GLU A 165 7.64 -6.60 17.56
CA GLU A 165 7.89 -6.90 16.14
C GLU A 165 6.76 -7.82 15.66
N LEU A 166 5.98 -7.38 14.66
CA LEU A 166 4.94 -8.19 14.02
C LEU A 166 5.49 -8.88 12.77
N SER A 167 5.07 -10.12 12.54
CA SER A 167 5.24 -10.84 11.27
C SER A 167 3.95 -10.78 10.47
N ILE A 168 3.77 -9.69 9.72
CA ILE A 168 2.55 -9.36 8.96
C ILE A 168 2.48 -10.21 7.68
N THR A 169 1.32 -10.82 7.44
CA THR A 169 1.03 -11.61 6.24
C THR A 169 0.02 -10.97 5.31
N SER A 170 -0.86 -10.13 5.85
CA SER A 170 -1.89 -9.43 5.09
C SER A 170 -2.12 -8.02 5.64
N PHE A 171 -2.36 -7.07 4.75
CA PHE A 171 -2.89 -5.75 5.06
C PHE A 171 -4.07 -5.48 4.14
N PHE A 172 -5.26 -5.41 4.73
CA PHE A 172 -6.50 -5.09 4.03
C PHE A 172 -6.92 -3.68 4.43
N HIS A 173 -7.37 -2.90 3.45
CA HIS A 173 -7.89 -1.56 3.68
C HIS A 173 -9.18 -1.35 2.89
N VAL A 174 -10.13 -0.67 3.51
CA VAL A 174 -11.35 -0.16 2.88
C VAL A 174 -11.69 1.21 3.47
N GLY A 175 -12.06 2.17 2.63
CA GLY A 175 -12.42 3.51 3.09
C GLY A 175 -13.37 4.23 2.17
N TRP A 176 -14.31 4.96 2.77
CA TRP A 176 -15.26 5.83 2.07
C TRP A 176 -14.76 7.27 2.13
N PHE A 177 -14.74 7.94 0.98
CA PHE A 177 -14.05 9.22 0.83
C PHE A 177 -14.55 10.36 1.73
N GLU A 178 -15.83 10.33 2.10
CA GLU A 178 -16.49 11.34 2.95
C GLU A 178 -16.90 10.75 4.31
N SER A 179 -16.27 9.65 4.73
CA SER A 179 -16.60 8.92 5.95
C SER A 179 -15.36 8.20 6.50
N GLU A 180 -15.58 7.13 7.25
CA GLU A 180 -14.53 6.38 7.92
C GLU A 180 -13.84 5.41 6.98
N TYR A 181 -12.66 4.98 7.40
CA TYR A 181 -11.92 3.90 6.78
C TYR A 181 -11.42 2.94 7.84
N TYR A 182 -11.17 1.71 7.42
CA TYR A 182 -10.71 0.65 8.28
C TYR A 182 -9.56 -0.10 7.63
N SER A 183 -8.54 -0.37 8.42
CA SER A 183 -7.39 -1.19 8.03
C SER A 183 -7.30 -2.38 8.96
N THR A 184 -7.12 -3.58 8.40
CA THR A 184 -6.93 -4.83 9.14
C THR A 184 -5.60 -5.46 8.79
N LEU A 185 -4.94 -5.99 9.79
CA LEU A 185 -3.70 -6.73 9.71
C LEU A 185 -3.95 -8.20 10.05
N GLU A 186 -3.46 -9.09 9.19
CA GLU A 186 -3.27 -10.48 9.58
C GLU A 186 -1.79 -10.72 9.88
N ILE A 187 -1.51 -11.43 10.97
CA ILE A 187 -0.16 -11.76 11.41
C ILE A 187 0.01 -13.27 11.51
N SER A 188 1.22 -13.74 11.16
CA SER A 188 1.64 -15.13 11.39
C SER A 188 2.29 -15.33 12.76
N GLY A 189 2.66 -14.24 13.42
CA GLY A 189 3.28 -14.23 14.73
C GLY A 189 3.75 -12.84 15.13
N TYR A 190 4.23 -12.73 16.36
CA TYR A 190 4.78 -11.50 16.92
C TYR A 190 5.83 -11.81 17.99
N LYS A 191 6.62 -10.82 18.35
CA LYS A 191 7.54 -10.85 19.47
C LYS A 191 7.41 -9.56 20.28
N VAL A 192 7.14 -9.67 21.58
CA VAL A 192 7.22 -8.52 22.49
C VAL A 192 8.67 -8.11 22.67
N ILE A 193 8.94 -6.82 22.50
CA ILE A 193 10.26 -6.21 22.71
C ILE A 193 10.26 -5.70 24.15
N LEU A 194 11.06 -6.34 25.00
CA LEU A 194 11.27 -5.90 26.37
C LEU A 194 12.44 -4.91 26.35
N ASP A 195 12.21 -3.72 26.88
CA ASP A 195 13.27 -2.75 27.19
C ASP A 195 14.21 -3.26 28.30
#